data_AF-A0A377M050-F1
#
_entry.id   AF-A0A377M050-F1
#
_cell.length_a   1.000
_cell.length_b   1.000
_cell.length_c   1.000
_cell.angle_alpha   90.00
_cell.angle_beta   90.00
_cell.angle_gamma   90.00
#
_symmetry.space_group_name_H-M   'P 1'
#
loop_
_entity.id
_entity.type
_entity.pdbx_description
1 polymer ?
#
loop_
_entity_poly.entity_id
_entity_poly.type
_entity_poly.pdbx_seq_one_letter_code
_entity_poly.pdbx_strand_id
1 'polypeptide(L)'
;MVHGYFLISAAAGLFVDAGVGPVIANYGMENLRFIEPVKPGDTIQVRLTCKRKTLKKQRTADENPPAWSNGRLRFSISTSRL
;
A
#
# COMPACT_ATOMS: atom_id res chain seq x y z
N MET A 1 -24.22 -0.23 2.08
CA MET A 1 -22.89 -0.89 2.06
C MET A 1 -21.90 0.04 1.41
N VAL A 2 -20.70 0.15 1.98
CA VAL A 2 -19.67 1.08 1.51
C VAL A 2 -19.08 0.55 0.21
N HIS A 3 -18.87 1.43 -0.78
CA HIS A 3 -18.33 1.02 -2.08
C HIS A 3 -16.89 0.53 -1.94
N GLY A 4 -16.53 -0.56 -2.63
CA GLY A 4 -15.17 -1.12 -2.57
C GLY A 4 -14.08 -0.11 -2.91
N TYR A 5 -14.24 0.66 -4.00
CA TYR A 5 -13.30 1.73 -4.35
C TYR A 5 -13.19 2.84 -3.31
N PHE A 6 -14.27 3.19 -2.61
CA PHE A 6 -14.18 4.13 -1.50
C PHE A 6 -13.28 3.58 -0.38
N LEU A 7 -13.44 2.29 -0.04
CA LEU A 7 -12.62 1.62 0.97
C LEU A 7 -11.13 1.66 0.60
N ILE A 8 -10.81 1.48 -0.69
CA ILE A 8 -9.43 1.53 -1.19
C ILE A 8 -8.86 2.95 -1.15
N SER A 9 -9.63 3.95 -1.56
CA SER A 9 -9.21 5.35 -1.48
C SER A 9 -8.99 5.80 -0.04
N ALA A 10 -9.89 5.43 0.88
CA ALA A 10 -9.73 5.71 2.30
C ALA A 10 -8.51 5.01 2.89
N ALA A 11 -8.28 3.74 2.52
CA ALA A 11 -7.10 3.02 2.97
C ALA A 11 -5.80 3.65 2.49
N ALA A 12 -5.74 4.12 1.24
CA ALA A 12 -4.60 4.86 0.71
C ALA A 12 -4.25 6.09 1.56
N GLY A 13 -5.26 6.85 1.99
CA GLY A 13 -5.05 8.00 2.87
C GLY A 13 -4.49 7.64 4.26
N LEU A 14 -4.72 6.42 4.75
CA LEU A 14 -4.27 6.00 6.09
C LEU A 14 -2.79 5.59 6.15
N PHE A 15 -2.14 5.26 5.02
CA PHE A 15 -0.74 4.80 5.02
C PHE A 15 0.21 5.65 4.18
N VAL A 16 -0.29 6.56 3.34
CA VAL A 16 0.56 7.42 2.52
C VAL A 16 1.00 8.62 3.34
N ASP A 17 2.31 8.72 3.57
CA ASP A 17 2.92 9.94 4.07
C ASP A 17 2.81 11.04 2.99
N ALA A 18 2.36 12.23 3.40
CA ALA A 18 2.16 13.36 2.51
C ALA A 18 3.50 14.05 2.13
N GLY A 19 4.56 13.80 2.89
CA GLY A 19 5.89 14.35 2.64
C GLY A 19 6.57 13.76 1.40
N VAL A 20 7.59 14.47 0.89
CA VAL A 20 8.50 13.91 -0.11
C VAL A 20 9.29 12.78 0.55
N GLY A 21 9.01 11.55 0.14
CA GLY A 21 9.61 10.35 0.71
C GLY A 21 10.33 9.48 -0.32
N PRO A 22 10.90 8.33 0.11
CA PRO A 22 11.57 7.39 -0.78
C PRO A 22 10.61 6.68 -1.75
N VAL A 23 9.30 6.89 -1.61
CA VAL A 23 8.27 6.36 -2.51
C VAL A 23 8.15 7.28 -3.71
N ILE A 24 8.66 6.81 -4.87
CA ILE A 24 8.65 7.59 -6.11
C ILE A 24 7.28 7.50 -6.82
N ALA A 25 6.65 6.33 -6.81
CA ALA A 25 5.34 6.11 -7.42
C ALA A 25 4.64 4.88 -6.83
N ASN A 26 3.31 4.96 -6.69
CA ASN A 26 2.43 3.82 -6.37
C ASN A 26 1.53 3.52 -7.58
N TYR A 27 2.01 2.66 -8.49
CA TYR A 27 1.41 2.47 -9.82
C TYR A 27 0.73 1.12 -10.03
N GLY A 28 0.67 0.25 -9.01
CA GLY A 28 0.21 -1.12 -9.17
C GLY A 28 -0.64 -1.62 -8.02
N MET A 29 -1.67 -2.41 -8.35
CA MET A 29 -2.48 -3.15 -7.39
C MET A 29 -2.66 -4.57 -7.89
N GLU A 30 -2.33 -5.56 -7.06
CA GLU A 30 -2.43 -6.97 -7.42
C GLU A 30 -3.25 -7.72 -6.37
N ASN A 31 -4.04 -8.70 -6.79
CA ASN A 31 -4.81 -9.58 -5.91
C ASN A 31 -5.82 -8.86 -4.99
N LEU A 32 -6.44 -7.77 -5.45
CA LEU A 32 -7.51 -7.12 -4.71
C LEU A 32 -8.76 -8.02 -4.69
N ARG A 33 -9.27 -8.33 -3.49
CA ARG A 33 -10.55 -9.01 -3.30
C ARG A 33 -11.29 -8.43 -2.10
N PHE A 34 -12.60 -8.22 -2.26
CA PHE A 34 -13.52 -7.89 -1.17
C PHE A 34 -14.10 -9.19 -0.65
N ILE A 35 -13.74 -9.57 0.58
CA ILE A 35 -14.16 -10.84 1.20
C ILE A 35 -15.47 -10.64 1.95
N GLU A 36 -15.55 -9.58 2.77
CA GLU A 36 -16.70 -9.26 3.60
C GLU A 36 -17.23 -7.84 3.30
N PRO A 37 -18.55 -7.61 3.33
CA PRO A 37 -19.13 -6.30 3.08
C PRO A 37 -18.96 -5.36 4.28
N VAL A 38 -18.60 -4.11 4.02
CA VAL A 38 -18.47 -3.05 5.03
C VAL A 38 -19.76 -2.24 5.11
N LYS A 39 -20.25 -2.00 6.34
CA LYS A 39 -21.44 -1.21 6.60
C LYS A 39 -21.08 0.21 7.07
N PRO A 40 -21.94 1.20 6.81
CA PRO A 40 -21.81 2.51 7.46
C PRO A 40 -21.76 2.35 8.98
N GLY A 41 -20.83 3.06 9.63
CA GLY A 41 -20.60 2.95 11.07
C GLY A 41 -19.55 1.93 11.49
N ASP A 42 -19.09 1.05 10.60
CA ASP A 42 -17.97 0.15 10.90
C ASP A 42 -16.65 0.93 10.98
N THR A 43 -15.79 0.57 11.93
CA THR A 43 -14.43 1.09 11.99
C THR A 43 -13.53 0.28 11.07
N ILE A 44 -12.81 0.96 10.18
CA ILE A 44 -11.84 0.33 9.28
C ILE A 44 -10.43 0.41 9.87
N GLN A 45 -9.68 -0.68 9.75
CA GLN A 45 -8.26 -0.76 10.10
C GLN A 45 -7.47 -1.25 8.90
N VAL A 46 -6.33 -0.61 8.64
CA VAL A 46 -5.46 -0.93 7.51
C VAL A 46 -4.13 -1.42 8.04
N ARG A 47 -3.70 -2.58 7.56
CA ARG A 47 -2.36 -3.11 7.80
C ARG A 47 -1.57 -3.09 6.50
N LEU A 48 -0.45 -2.39 6.53
CA LEU A 48 0.53 -2.34 5.46
C LEU A 48 1.75 -3.17 5.84
N THR A 49 2.20 -4.05 4.96
CA THR A 49 3.42 -4.85 5.16
C THR A 49 4.23 -4.91 3.88
N CYS A 50 5.55 -4.75 3.98
CA CYS A 50 6.45 -4.97 2.86
C CYS A 50 6.52 -6.46 2.52
N LYS A 51 6.03 -6.84 1.33
CA LYS A 51 6.01 -8.24 0.87
C LYS A 51 7.29 -8.64 0.16
N ARG A 52 7.87 -7.74 -0.63
CA ARG A 52 9.10 -7.99 -1.38
C ARG A 52 9.81 -6.68 -1.65
N LYS A 53 11.14 -6.71 -1.63
CA LYS A 53 11.98 -5.65 -2.16
C LYS A 53 12.88 -6.22 -3.24
N THR A 54 13.01 -5.49 -4.34
CA THR A 54 13.96 -5.82 -5.41
C THR A 54 15.01 -4.73 -5.44
N LEU A 55 16.28 -5.14 -5.47
CA LEU A 55 17.40 -4.21 -5.63
C LEU A 55 17.57 -3.87 -7.11
N LYS A 56 17.92 -2.62 -7.40
CA LYS A 56 18.41 -2.27 -8.74
C LYS A 56 19.84 -2.79 -8.86
N LYS A 57 20.18 -3.40 -10.01
CA LYS A 57 21.59 -3.63 -10.35
C LYS A 57 22.24 -2.27 -10.58
N GLN A 58 23.36 -2.00 -9.90
CA GLN A 58 24.21 -0.87 -10.22
C GLN A 58 24.72 -1.02 -11.65
N ARG A 59 24.55 0.02 -12.48
CA ARG A 59 25.09 0.05 -13.85
C ARG A 59 26.55 0.45 -13.87
N THR A 60 27.01 1.17 -12.85
CA THR A 60 28.37 1.73 -12.75
C THR A 60 28.85 1.73 -11.31
N ALA A 61 30.17 1.60 -11.09
CA ALA A 61 30.78 1.57 -9.75
C ALA A 61 30.65 2.91 -8.99
N ASP A 62 30.34 4.00 -9.70
CA ASP A 62 30.15 5.35 -9.17
C ASP A 62 28.68 5.67 -8.81
N GLU A 63 27.74 4.73 -9.04
CA GLU A 63 26.35 4.93 -8.60
C GLU A 63 26.25 4.83 -7.06
N ASN A 64 25.55 5.80 -6.46
CA ASN A 64 25.11 5.76 -5.06
C ASN A 64 24.61 4.35 -4.66
N PRO A 65 24.76 3.92 -3.39
CA PRO A 65 24.41 2.56 -2.97
C PRO A 65 22.99 2.21 -3.46
N PRO A 66 22.76 0.96 -3.91
CA PRO A 66 21.60 0.63 -4.72
C PRO A 66 20.32 1.02 -4.00
N ALA A 67 19.67 2.09 -4.49
CA ALA A 67 18.33 2.45 -4.08
C ALA A 67 17.38 1.29 -4.44
N TRP A 68 16.44 0.98 -3.57
CA TRP A 68 15.43 -0.05 -3.83
C TRP A 68 14.72 0.27 -5.14
N SER A 69 14.75 -0.66 -6.10
CA SER A 69 14.19 -0.39 -7.43
C SER A 69 12.68 -0.44 -7.40
N ASN A 70 12.14 -1.54 -6.84
CA ASN A 70 10.72 -1.78 -6.73
C ASN A 70 10.43 -2.46 -5.38
N GLY A 71 9.44 -1.92 -4.66
CA GLY A 71 8.85 -2.55 -3.48
C GLY A 71 7.49 -3.11 -3.83
N ARG A 72 7.19 -4.33 -3.39
CA ARG A 72 5.82 -4.85 -3.37
C ARG A 72 5.29 -4.76 -1.96
N LEU A 73 4.19 -4.05 -1.80
CA LEU A 73 3.47 -3.91 -0.55
C LEU A 73 2.28 -4.86 -0.53
N ARG A 74 1.93 -5.36 0.64
CA ARG A 74 0.69 -6.08 0.93
C ARG A 74 -0.15 -5.19 1.82
N PHE A 75 -1.40 -5.00 1.39
CA PHE A 75 -2.41 -4.27 2.13
C PHE A 75 -3.52 -5.23 2.53
N SER A 76 -3.97 -5.15 3.78
CA SER A 76 -5.18 -5.82 4.25
C SER A 76 -6.03 -4.81 5.02
N ILE A 77 -7.33 -4.80 4.74
CA ILE A 77 -8.31 -3.97 5.43
C ILE A 77 -9.19 -4.91 6.27
N SER A 78 -9.30 -4.63 7.55
CA SER A 78 -10.20 -5.32 8.47
C SER A 78 -11.19 -4.34 9.06
N THR A 79 -12.37 -4.82 9.44
CA THR A 79 -13.40 -4.03 10.11
C THR A 79 -13.66 -4.53 11.52
N SER A 80 -13.92 -3.62 12.44
CA SER A 80 -14.44 -3.93 13.78
C SER A 80 -15.73 -3.16 14.02
N ARG A 81 -16.68 -3.79 14.71
CA ARG A 81 -17.84 -3.08 15.28
C ARG A 81 -17.49 -2.60 16.68
N LEU A 82 -17.81 -1.35 16.95
CA LEU A 82 -17.94 -0.83 18.31
C LEU A 82 -19.22 -1.36 18.94
#